data_AF-A0A523RNX4-F1
#
_entry.id   AF-A0A523RNX4-F1
#
_cell.length_a   1.000
_cell.length_b   1.000
_cell.length_c   1.000
_cell.angle_alpha   90.00
_cell.angle_beta   90.00
_cell.angle_gamma   90.00
#
_symmetry.space_group_name_H-M   'P 1'
#
loop_
_entity.id
_entity.type
_entity.pdbx_description
1 polymer ?
#
loop_
_entity_poly.entity_id
_entity_poly.type
_entity_poly.pdbx_seq_one_letter_code
_entity_poly.pdbx_strand_id
1 'polypeptide(L)' 'MSITIKDIAKKANVSYSTVSRALKNSSKISTKTKEKIWKIAKELNYIP' A
#
# COMPACT_ATOMS: atom_id res chain seq x y z
N MET A 1 7.39 -8.39 -15.14
CA MET A 1 7.85 -7.78 -13.87
C MET A 1 6.63 -7.45 -13.04
N SER A 2 6.39 -8.24 -12.01
CA SER A 2 5.21 -8.11 -11.15
C SER A 2 5.50 -7.07 -10.07
N ILE A 3 4.65 -6.06 -9.94
CA ILE A 3 4.74 -5.11 -8.83
C ILE A 3 4.51 -5.90 -7.54
N THR A 4 5.44 -5.77 -6.59
CA THR A 4 5.32 -6.41 -5.28
C THR A 4 4.82 -5.43 -4.22
N ILE A 5 4.33 -5.95 -3.09
CA ILE A 5 3.97 -5.14 -1.91
C ILE A 5 5.16 -4.26 -1.45
N LYS A 6 6.41 -4.73 -1.66
CA LYS A 6 7.63 -3.98 -1.33
C LYS A 6 7.79 -2.72 -2.18
N ASP A 7 7.43 -2.78 -3.45
CA ASP A 7 7.48 -1.63 -4.35
C ASP A 7 6.45 -0.56 -3.96
N ILE A 8 5.23 -1.01 -3.64
CA ILE A 8 4.17 -0.13 -3.15
C ILE A 8 4.60 0.52 -1.84
N ALA A 9 5.20 -0.25 -0.93
CA ALA A 9 5.71 0.25 0.35
C ALA A 9 6.79 1.33 0.15
N LYS A 10 7.78 1.08 -0.73
CA LYS A 10 8.80 2.06 -1.09
C LYS A 10 8.19 3.33 -1.68
N LYS A 11 7.26 3.21 -2.63
CA LYS A 11 6.65 4.36 -3.32
C LYS A 11 5.71 5.15 -2.41
N ALA A 12 5.00 4.47 -1.51
CA ALA A 12 4.14 5.09 -0.51
C ALA A 12 4.92 5.62 0.70
N ASN A 13 6.23 5.39 0.77
CA ASN A 13 7.11 5.75 1.87
C ASN A 13 6.63 5.20 3.23
N VAL A 14 6.16 3.94 3.21
CA VAL A 14 5.69 3.21 4.38
C VAL A 14 6.34 1.84 4.44
N SER A 15 6.25 1.17 5.58
CA SER A 15 6.76 -0.20 5.70
C SER A 15 5.83 -1.21 5.02
N TYR A 16 6.36 -2.33 4.55
CA TYR A 16 5.58 -3.41 3.93
C TYR A 16 4.48 -3.93 4.88
N SER A 17 4.75 -3.91 6.19
CA SER A 17 3.81 -4.25 7.24
C SER A 17 2.66 -3.23 7.35
N THR A 18 2.90 -1.97 7.01
CA THR A 18 1.84 -0.94 6.88
C THR A 18 0.99 -1.19 5.65
N VAL A 19 1.57 -1.54 4.50
CA VAL A 19 0.78 -1.88 3.29
C VAL A 19 -0.04 -3.15 3.51
N SER A 20 0.54 -4.17 4.11
CA SER A 20 -0.16 -5.40 4.49
C SER A 20 -1.33 -5.10 5.43
N ARG A 21 -1.13 -4.25 6.44
CA ARG A 21 -2.20 -3.79 7.35
C ARG A 21 -3.25 -2.91 6.65
N ALA A 22 -2.85 -2.11 5.66
CA ALA A 22 -3.76 -1.28 4.88
C ALA A 22 -4.69 -2.14 4.02
N LEU A 23 -4.14 -3.17 3.37
CA LEU A 23 -4.88 -4.18 2.62
C LEU A 23 -5.80 -5.00 3.54
N LYS A 24 -5.35 -5.36 4.75
CA LYS A 24 -6.15 -6.03 5.77
C LYS A 24 -7.18 -5.14 6.49
N ASN A 25 -7.40 -3.92 6.01
CA ASN A 25 -8.38 -2.97 6.56
C ASN A 25 -8.14 -2.61 8.05
N SER A 26 -6.88 -2.59 8.50
CA SER A 26 -6.56 -2.29 9.90
C SER A 26 -6.75 -0.80 10.23
N SER A 27 -7.54 -0.48 11.27
CA SER A 27 -7.81 0.88 11.75
C SER A 27 -6.60 1.61 12.36
N LYS A 28 -5.42 0.97 12.44
CA LYS A 28 -4.18 1.60 12.93
C LYS A 28 -3.52 2.54 11.92
N ILE A 29 -4.08 2.67 10.72
CA ILE A 29 -3.51 3.47 9.63
C ILE A 29 -4.40 4.68 9.39
N SER A 30 -3.79 5.86 9.37
CA SER A 30 -4.50 7.09 9.06
C SER A 30 -5.14 7.00 7.66
N THR A 31 -6.37 7.51 7.53
CA THR A 31 -7.12 7.54 6.27
C THR A 31 -6.28 8.14 5.14
N LYS A 32 -5.55 9.23 5.41
CA LYS A 32 -4.59 9.85 4.50
C LYS A 32 -3.57 8.87 3.92
N THR A 33 -2.97 8.04 4.77
CA THR A 33 -1.96 7.06 4.37
C THR A 33 -2.60 5.93 3.57
N LYS A 34 -3.80 5.51 3.98
CA LYS A 34 -4.58 4.45 3.30
C LYS A 34 -4.95 4.86 1.88
N GLU A 35 -5.44 6.09 1.69
CA GLU A 35 -5.73 6.66 0.36
C GLU A 35 -4.49 6.77 -0.51
N LYS A 36 -3.34 7.18 0.07
CA LYS A 36 -2.05 7.21 -0.65
C LYS A 36 -1.66 5.82 -1.16
N ILE A 37 -1.72 4.81 -0.28
CA ILE A 37 -1.41 3.42 -0.62
C ILE A 37 -2.37 2.90 -1.70
N TRP A 38 -3.68 3.20 -1.57
CA TRP A 38 -4.68 2.81 -2.56
C TRP A 38 -4.45 3.46 -3.93
N LYS A 39 -4.15 4.75 -3.98
CA LYS A 39 -3.79 5.45 -5.22
C LYS A 39 -2.57 4.80 -5.87
N ILE A 40 -1.53 4.57 -5.09
CA ILE A 40 -0.27 3.99 -5.59
C ILE A 40 -0.48 2.55 -6.05
N ALA A 41 -1.23 1.74 -5.31
CA ALA A 41 -1.56 0.37 -5.70
C ALA A 41 -2.38 0.34 -7.01
N LYS A 42 -3.31 1.28 -7.17
CA LYS A 42 -4.11 1.43 -8.39
C LYS A 42 -3.27 1.91 -9.58
N GLU A 43 -2.40 2.90 -9.38
CA GLU A 43 -1.45 3.36 -10.41
C GLU A 43 -0.49 2.26 -10.86
N LEU A 44 -0.02 1.46 -9.91
CA LEU A 44 0.89 0.36 -10.17
C LEU A 44 0.19 -0.90 -10.69
N ASN A 45 -1.13 -0.85 -10.87
CA ASN A 45 -1.99 -1.97 -11.26
C ASN A 45 -1.66 -3.23 -10.44
N TYR A 46 -1.44 -3.04 -9.13
CA TYR A 46 -1.09 -4.12 -8.22
C TYR A 46 -2.27 -5.08 -8.10
N ILE A 47 -2.09 -6.26 -8.66
CA ILE A 47 -3.03 -7.39 -8.55
C ILE A 47 -2.42 -8.31 -7.48
N PRO A 48 -3.13 -8.55 -6.37
CA PRO A 48 -2.64 -9.37 -5.26
C PRO A 48 -2.37 -10.82 -5.67
#